data_AF-A0A7C4LNE0-F1
#
_entry.id   AF-A0A7C4LNE0-F1
#
_cell.length_a   1.000
_cell.length_b   1.000
_cell.length_c   1.000
_cell.angle_alpha   90.00
_cell.angle_beta   90.00
_cell.angle_gamma   90.00
#
_symmetry.space_group_name_H-M   'P 1'
#
loop_
_entity.id
_entity.type
_entity.pdbx_description
1 polymer ?
#
loop_
_entity_poly.entity_id
_entity_poly.type
_entity_poly.pdbx_seq_one_letter_code
_entity_poly.pdbx_strand_id
1 'polypeptide(L)'
;MRVTTWPILCSLMLCGRIVEAHVPYLEVRDYSPQRPLALGEVTQSKAIYAWLQSGGDVDVYSFEITGTTRLFAEALVPVCPEYATFRPAFAVVGPGLPAPSQPIPYVLPEGYGAIVVEPGAPESWPVFYEPFGGKSYHDGPNFDAEISTPGRWYLVYWDPAGVGGDYVASVGYTESFGPIDILRAVVITPIIRQNGELHTTCPETACCGGSMSGGTHTDTAEPRTPAQGADERANPQRREAPSPAPRPSTRSPRSP
;
A
#
# COMPACT_ATOMS: atom_id res chain seq x y z
N MET A 1 37.18 -8.71 55.53
CA MET A 1 37.01 -8.57 54.06
C MET A 1 35.61 -8.05 53.80
N ARG A 2 35.45 -6.81 53.32
CA ARG A 2 34.14 -6.24 52.96
C ARG A 2 34.05 -6.26 51.43
N VAL A 3 33.15 -7.08 50.91
CA VAL A 3 32.86 -7.13 49.47
C VAL A 3 31.78 -6.08 49.21
N THR A 4 32.17 -4.92 48.74
CA THR A 4 31.26 -3.92 48.19
C THR A 4 30.95 -4.30 46.74
N THR A 5 29.81 -4.94 46.52
CA THR A 5 29.28 -5.17 45.17
C THR A 5 28.65 -3.89 44.65
N TRP A 6 29.28 -3.30 43.63
CA TRP A 6 28.73 -2.20 42.85
C TRP A 6 27.80 -2.79 41.79
N PRO A 7 26.49 -2.47 41.73
CA PRO A 7 25.68 -2.90 40.61
C PRO A 7 26.11 -2.06 39.39
N ILE A 8 26.67 -2.75 38.39
CA ILE A 8 26.84 -2.22 37.04
C ILE A 8 25.44 -1.99 36.50
N LEU A 9 25.02 -0.74 36.51
CA LEU A 9 23.85 -0.26 35.81
C LEU A 9 24.08 -0.51 34.31
N CYS A 10 23.59 -1.65 33.81
CA CYS A 10 23.47 -1.90 32.38
C CYS A 10 22.46 -0.89 31.82
N SER A 11 22.97 0.27 31.44
CA SER A 11 22.24 1.26 30.67
C SER A 11 22.03 0.65 29.28
N LEU A 12 20.92 -0.09 29.14
CA LEU A 12 20.40 -0.55 27.86
C LEU A 12 20.01 0.72 27.08
N MET A 13 20.96 1.29 26.35
CA MET A 13 20.64 2.21 25.26
C MET A 13 19.95 1.40 24.18
N LEU A 14 18.64 1.20 24.38
CA LEU A 14 17.71 0.75 23.36
C LEU A 14 17.72 1.84 22.29
N CYS A 15 18.49 1.65 21.22
CA CYS A 15 18.33 2.42 20.00
C CYS A 15 16.89 2.18 19.52
N GLY A 16 15.99 3.08 19.89
CA GLY A 16 14.62 3.12 19.40
C GLY A 16 14.67 3.34 17.89
N ARG A 17 14.72 2.24 17.14
CA ARG A 17 14.12 2.20 15.82
C ARG A 17 12.67 2.58 16.08
N ILE A 18 12.20 3.68 15.50
CA ILE A 18 10.78 3.98 15.45
C ILE A 18 10.18 2.79 14.70
N VAL A 19 9.62 1.84 15.45
CA VAL A 19 8.84 0.77 14.87
C VAL A 19 7.55 1.45 14.52
N GLU A 20 7.36 1.72 13.23
CA GLU A 20 6.09 2.22 12.73
C GLU A 20 5.05 1.14 13.02
N ALA A 21 4.29 1.35 14.10
CA ALA A 21 3.50 0.30 14.71
C ALA A 21 2.05 0.53 14.33
N HIS A 22 1.62 -0.06 13.22
CA HIS A 22 0.21 -0.10 12.89
C HIS A 22 -0.54 -1.01 13.87
N VAL A 23 -1.73 -0.62 14.32
CA VAL A 23 -2.60 -1.58 15.05
C VAL A 23 -3.04 -2.64 14.04
N PRO A 24 -2.66 -3.93 14.21
CA PRO A 24 -2.96 -4.93 13.19
C PRO A 24 -4.39 -5.42 13.34
N TYR A 25 -5.13 -5.54 12.24
CA TYR A 25 -6.44 -6.16 12.16
C TYR A 25 -6.37 -7.29 11.14
N LEU A 26 -6.86 -8.47 11.48
CA LEU A 26 -7.05 -9.55 10.51
C LEU A 26 -8.50 -9.56 10.05
N GLU A 27 -8.70 -9.70 8.76
CA GLU A 27 -9.98 -10.11 8.24
C GLU A 27 -10.33 -11.52 8.71
N VAL A 28 -11.45 -11.61 9.45
CA VAL A 28 -12.00 -12.88 9.96
C VAL A 28 -13.36 -13.20 9.35
N ARG A 29 -13.84 -12.30 8.50
CA ARG A 29 -15.09 -12.33 7.75
C ARG A 29 -14.97 -11.31 6.62
N ASP A 30 -15.68 -11.56 5.53
CA ASP A 30 -15.85 -10.62 4.43
C ASP A 30 -16.30 -9.22 4.94
N TYR A 31 -15.58 -8.17 4.52
CA TYR A 31 -15.85 -6.76 4.76
C TYR A 31 -16.69 -6.09 3.66
N SER A 32 -17.57 -6.84 3.01
CA SER A 32 -18.55 -6.41 2.00
C SER A 32 -19.31 -5.10 2.24
N PRO A 33 -19.89 -4.49 1.19
CA PRO A 33 -20.74 -3.30 1.29
C PRO A 33 -21.90 -3.41 2.29
N GLN A 34 -22.46 -4.60 2.49
CA GLN A 34 -23.56 -4.82 3.44
C GLN A 34 -23.07 -4.96 4.88
N ARG A 35 -21.78 -5.24 5.09
CA ARG A 35 -21.19 -5.47 6.41
C ARG A 35 -19.77 -4.87 6.50
N PRO A 36 -19.63 -3.55 6.34
CA PRO A 36 -18.33 -2.91 6.37
C PRO A 36 -17.65 -3.09 7.73
N LEU A 37 -16.32 -3.03 7.76
CA LEU A 37 -15.57 -2.91 9.01
C LEU A 37 -15.60 -1.45 9.48
N ALA A 38 -16.08 -1.21 10.70
CA ALA A 38 -16.04 0.12 11.31
C ALA A 38 -14.65 0.38 11.91
N LEU A 39 -13.93 1.38 11.40
CA LEU A 39 -12.56 1.71 11.83
C LEU A 39 -12.49 2.55 13.11
N GLY A 40 -13.61 3.18 13.52
CA GLY A 40 -13.61 4.13 14.62
C GLY A 40 -12.79 5.38 14.29
N GLU A 41 -11.82 5.72 15.14
CA GLU A 41 -10.92 6.86 14.94
C GLU A 41 -10.01 6.62 13.72
N VAL A 42 -10.29 7.28 12.60
CA VAL A 42 -9.57 7.04 11.32
C VAL A 42 -8.14 7.57 11.32
N THR A 43 -7.83 8.51 12.23
CA THR A 43 -6.47 9.07 12.34
C THR A 43 -5.48 8.12 13.01
N GLN A 44 -5.96 7.19 13.85
CA GLN A 44 -5.11 6.19 14.48
C GLN A 44 -4.60 5.20 13.43
N SER A 45 -3.27 5.01 13.39
CA SER A 45 -2.58 4.12 12.46
C SER A 45 -3.03 2.66 12.63
N LYS A 46 -3.55 2.08 11.56
CA LYS A 46 -4.08 0.70 11.48
C LYS A 46 -3.56 0.03 10.21
N ALA A 47 -3.25 -1.26 10.32
CA ALA A 47 -2.97 -2.14 9.20
C ALA A 47 -4.02 -3.23 9.19
N ILE A 48 -4.92 -3.19 8.22
CA ILE A 48 -5.97 -4.19 8.05
C ILE A 48 -5.50 -5.17 6.98
N TYR A 49 -5.11 -6.37 7.42
CA TYR A 49 -4.75 -7.49 6.56
C TYR A 49 -6.04 -8.14 6.08
N ALA A 50 -6.31 -8.02 4.79
CA ALA A 50 -7.56 -8.40 4.15
C ALA A 50 -7.27 -9.14 2.84
N TRP A 51 -8.30 -9.74 2.23
CA TRP A 51 -8.14 -10.41 0.95
C TRP A 51 -9.36 -10.20 0.06
N LEU A 52 -9.09 -9.98 -1.22
CA LEU A 52 -10.13 -9.99 -2.24
C LEU A 52 -10.21 -11.39 -2.82
N GLN A 53 -11.31 -12.10 -2.54
CA GLN A 53 -11.50 -13.50 -2.96
C GLN A 53 -11.54 -13.65 -4.49
N SER A 54 -12.03 -12.63 -5.19
CA SER A 54 -12.14 -12.62 -6.65
C SER A 54 -12.28 -11.20 -7.19
N GLY A 55 -12.29 -11.02 -8.51
CA GLY A 55 -12.48 -9.71 -9.13
C GLY A 55 -13.82 -9.00 -8.91
N GLY A 56 -14.83 -9.72 -8.44
CA GLY A 56 -16.11 -9.12 -8.03
C GLY A 56 -16.16 -8.75 -6.55
N ASP A 57 -15.12 -9.08 -5.79
CA ASP A 57 -15.06 -8.86 -4.36
C ASP A 57 -14.68 -7.41 -4.04
N VAL A 58 -15.27 -6.88 -2.98
CA VAL A 58 -15.12 -5.48 -2.58
C VAL A 58 -15.12 -5.39 -1.07
N ASP A 59 -14.03 -4.88 -0.53
CA ASP A 59 -13.89 -4.59 0.89
C ASP A 59 -14.24 -3.15 1.20
N VAL A 60 -15.02 -2.95 2.26
CA VAL A 60 -15.53 -1.66 2.67
C VAL A 60 -15.19 -1.39 4.13
N TYR A 61 -14.48 -0.30 4.35
CA TYR A 61 -14.17 0.24 5.66
C TYR A 61 -14.99 1.50 5.90
N SER A 62 -15.59 1.66 7.07
CA SER A 62 -16.43 2.82 7.40
C SER A 62 -15.93 3.56 8.63
N PHE A 63 -16.08 4.88 8.65
CA PHE A 63 -15.70 5.74 9.76
C PHE A 63 -16.56 7.01 9.76
N GLU A 64 -16.55 7.73 10.87
CA GLU A 64 -17.31 8.98 11.03
C GLU A 64 -16.36 10.16 11.09
N ILE A 65 -16.74 11.26 10.42
CA ILE A 65 -16.03 12.52 10.46
C ILE A 65 -16.95 13.56 11.11
N THR A 66 -16.45 14.23 12.15
CA THR A 66 -17.18 15.30 12.84
C THR A 66 -16.57 16.69 12.61
N GLY A 67 -15.35 16.75 12.10
CA GLY A 67 -14.63 17.98 11.78
C GLY A 67 -13.43 17.71 10.88
N THR A 68 -12.66 18.74 10.58
CA THR A 68 -11.48 18.63 9.71
C THR A 68 -10.51 17.57 10.23
N THR A 69 -10.23 16.59 9.39
CA THR A 69 -9.39 15.43 9.68
C THR A 69 -8.48 15.18 8.48
N ARG A 70 -7.19 14.97 8.70
CA ARG A 70 -6.31 14.48 7.65
C ARG A 70 -6.51 12.97 7.53
N LEU A 71 -6.95 12.51 6.37
CA LEU A 71 -7.12 11.11 6.07
C LEU A 71 -5.90 10.62 5.29
N PHE A 72 -5.25 9.59 5.82
CA PHE A 72 -4.26 8.80 5.11
C PHE A 72 -4.83 7.41 4.86
N ALA A 73 -4.74 6.92 3.63
CA ALA A 73 -5.09 5.56 3.26
C ALA A 73 -4.20 5.07 2.11
N GLU A 74 -3.80 3.82 2.15
CA GLU A 74 -3.00 3.18 1.11
C GLU A 74 -3.35 1.69 1.00
N ALA A 75 -2.86 1.07 -0.07
CA ALA A 75 -2.91 -0.37 -0.27
C ALA A 75 -1.48 -0.91 -0.36
N LEU A 76 -1.17 -1.96 0.40
CA LEU A 76 0.08 -2.69 0.30
C LEU A 76 -0.22 -4.11 -0.19
N VAL A 77 0.64 -4.67 -1.05
CA VAL A 77 0.50 -6.06 -1.53
C VAL A 77 1.72 -6.86 -1.11
N PRO A 78 1.57 -8.01 -0.41
CA PRO A 78 2.71 -8.85 -0.04
C PRO A 78 3.53 -9.22 -1.27
N VAL A 79 4.86 -9.12 -1.17
CA VAL A 79 5.75 -9.59 -2.25
C VAL A 79 5.65 -11.11 -2.32
N CYS A 80 4.87 -11.55 -3.30
CA CYS A 80 4.53 -12.95 -3.50
C CYS A 80 4.43 -13.25 -5.00
N PRO A 81 4.97 -14.39 -5.50
CA PRO A 81 4.85 -14.75 -6.91
C PRO A 81 3.41 -14.79 -7.40
N GLU A 82 2.50 -15.27 -6.54
CA GLU A 82 1.06 -15.37 -6.79
C GLU A 82 0.38 -14.00 -6.91
N TYR A 83 1.00 -12.94 -6.37
CA TYR A 83 0.51 -11.55 -6.39
C TYR A 83 1.31 -10.63 -7.31
N ALA A 84 2.14 -11.20 -8.21
CA ALA A 84 2.99 -10.44 -9.11
C ALA A 84 2.23 -9.38 -9.93
N THR A 85 1.00 -9.70 -10.34
CA THR A 85 0.14 -8.80 -11.14
C THR A 85 -1.03 -8.20 -10.36
N PHE A 86 -1.24 -8.61 -9.10
CA PHE A 86 -2.37 -8.15 -8.30
C PHE A 86 -2.09 -6.75 -7.74
N ARG A 87 -2.93 -5.78 -8.10
CA ARG A 87 -2.82 -4.38 -7.65
C ARG A 87 -4.22 -3.82 -7.35
N PRO A 88 -4.65 -3.84 -6.08
CA PRO A 88 -5.97 -3.33 -5.73
C PRO A 88 -6.00 -1.81 -5.91
N ALA A 89 -7.13 -1.33 -6.45
CA ALA A 89 -7.50 0.07 -6.41
C ALA A 89 -8.26 0.34 -5.11
N PHE A 90 -8.36 1.61 -4.72
CA PHE A 90 -9.33 1.98 -3.71
C PHE A 90 -9.96 3.36 -3.98
N ALA A 91 -11.07 3.64 -3.30
CA ALA A 91 -11.74 4.92 -3.37
C ALA A 91 -12.05 5.44 -1.98
N VAL A 92 -11.86 6.75 -1.79
CA VAL A 92 -12.40 7.49 -0.65
C VAL A 92 -13.80 7.95 -1.03
N VAL A 93 -14.80 7.51 -0.28
CA VAL A 93 -16.21 7.78 -0.52
C VAL A 93 -16.78 8.60 0.63
N GLY A 94 -17.42 9.72 0.33
CA GLY A 94 -17.89 10.62 1.38
C GLY A 94 -18.79 11.76 0.89
N PRO A 95 -19.49 12.43 1.82
CA PRO A 95 -20.31 13.58 1.51
C PRO A 95 -19.46 14.78 1.06
N GLY A 96 -19.96 15.51 0.07
CA GLY A 96 -19.29 16.72 -0.46
C GLY A 96 -18.10 16.44 -1.39
N LEU A 97 -17.75 15.17 -1.63
CA LEU A 97 -16.83 14.80 -2.71
C LEU A 97 -17.51 14.95 -4.08
N PRO A 98 -16.74 15.11 -5.18
CA PRO A 98 -17.29 15.10 -6.52
C PRO A 98 -17.79 13.71 -6.92
N ALA A 99 -18.59 13.64 -7.98
CA ALA A 99 -18.87 12.37 -8.64
C ALA A 99 -17.54 11.69 -9.05
N PRO A 100 -17.44 10.36 -8.94
CA PRO A 100 -16.18 9.68 -9.23
C PRO A 100 -15.78 9.90 -10.68
N SER A 101 -14.47 10.06 -10.91
CA SER A 101 -13.89 10.24 -12.25
C SER A 101 -14.08 9.02 -13.16
N GLN A 102 -14.42 7.87 -12.58
CA GLN A 102 -14.62 6.60 -13.26
C GLN A 102 -15.60 5.70 -12.49
N PRO A 103 -16.17 4.65 -13.10
CA PRO A 103 -16.99 3.68 -12.39
C PRO A 103 -16.21 3.00 -11.26
N ILE A 104 -16.88 2.80 -10.12
CA ILE A 104 -16.37 2.00 -9.00
C ILE A 104 -17.37 0.88 -8.69
N PRO A 105 -16.93 -0.29 -8.18
CA PRO A 105 -17.81 -1.42 -7.87
C PRO A 105 -18.56 -1.23 -6.53
N TYR A 106 -19.03 -0.02 -6.26
CA TYR A 106 -19.72 0.32 -5.02
C TYR A 106 -20.84 1.32 -5.30
N VAL A 107 -22.03 1.04 -4.75
CA VAL A 107 -23.18 1.93 -4.88
C VAL A 107 -23.03 3.07 -3.89
N LEU A 108 -22.79 4.28 -4.42
CA LEU A 108 -22.67 5.47 -3.59
C LEU A 108 -24.00 5.78 -2.88
N PRO A 109 -23.96 6.10 -1.57
CA PRO A 109 -25.12 6.68 -0.91
C PRO A 109 -25.56 7.99 -1.57
N GLU A 110 -26.84 8.35 -1.41
CA GLU A 110 -27.36 9.59 -2.00
C GLU A 110 -26.59 10.82 -1.47
N GLY A 111 -26.19 11.70 -2.39
CA GLY A 111 -25.42 12.90 -2.07
C GLY A 111 -23.92 12.67 -1.81
N TYR A 112 -23.44 11.44 -1.97
CA TYR A 112 -22.02 11.11 -1.83
C TYR A 112 -21.29 11.22 -3.15
N GLY A 113 -20.01 11.55 -3.05
CA GLY A 113 -19.04 11.45 -4.13
C GLY A 113 -17.91 10.50 -3.78
N ALA A 114 -16.95 10.37 -4.69
CA ALA A 114 -15.75 9.57 -4.43
C ALA A 114 -14.52 10.09 -5.17
N ILE A 115 -13.36 9.91 -4.54
CA ILE A 115 -12.05 10.09 -5.15
C ILE A 115 -11.43 8.70 -5.31
N VAL A 116 -11.12 8.33 -6.55
CA VAL A 116 -10.51 7.04 -6.88
C VAL A 116 -9.00 7.17 -6.89
N VAL A 117 -8.32 6.27 -6.18
CA VAL A 117 -6.88 6.09 -6.21
C VAL A 117 -6.58 4.89 -7.11
N GLU A 118 -6.17 5.20 -8.33
CA GLU A 118 -5.79 4.19 -9.32
C GLU A 118 -4.48 3.52 -8.92
N PRO A 119 -4.36 2.18 -9.05
CA PRO A 119 -3.16 1.47 -8.67
C PRO A 119 -1.97 1.81 -9.59
N GLY A 120 -2.23 2.17 -10.86
CA GLY A 120 -1.18 2.25 -11.87
C GLY A 120 -0.67 0.88 -12.30
N ALA A 121 0.53 0.84 -12.90
CA ALA A 121 1.12 -0.41 -13.38
C ALA A 121 1.78 -1.19 -12.24
N PRO A 122 1.75 -2.54 -12.23
CA PRO A 122 2.38 -3.33 -11.18
C PRO A 122 3.85 -2.99 -10.91
N GLU A 123 4.60 -2.62 -11.95
CA GLU A 123 6.01 -2.26 -11.90
C GLU A 123 6.27 -0.88 -11.29
N SER A 124 5.24 -0.04 -11.14
CA SER A 124 5.39 1.28 -10.52
C SER A 124 5.36 1.26 -9.00
N TRP A 125 5.02 0.11 -8.37
CA TRP A 125 4.97 -0.03 -6.92
C TRP A 125 6.35 -0.38 -6.37
N PRO A 126 7.03 0.52 -5.64
CA PRO A 126 8.30 0.19 -5.02
C PRO A 126 8.13 -0.92 -3.98
N VAL A 127 9.23 -1.61 -3.67
CA VAL A 127 9.24 -2.66 -2.64
C VAL A 127 9.93 -2.14 -1.40
N PHE A 128 9.32 -2.36 -0.23
CA PHE A 128 9.95 -2.11 1.06
C PHE A 128 9.84 -3.34 1.97
N TYR A 129 10.64 -3.36 3.03
CA TYR A 129 10.60 -4.39 4.06
C TYR A 129 9.97 -3.82 5.32
N GLU A 130 8.91 -4.48 5.80
CA GLU A 130 8.15 -4.11 6.99
C GLU A 130 8.63 -5.00 8.16
N PRO A 131 9.32 -4.44 9.16
CA PRO A 131 10.01 -5.23 10.19
C PRO A 131 9.09 -5.87 11.24
N PHE A 132 7.88 -5.35 11.45
CA PHE A 132 6.91 -5.83 12.45
C PHE A 132 6.34 -7.20 12.08
N GLY A 133 5.79 -7.30 10.87
CA GLY A 133 5.33 -8.53 10.23
C GLY A 133 6.45 -9.36 9.62
N GLY A 134 7.63 -8.75 9.41
CA GLY A 134 8.83 -9.44 8.93
C GLY A 134 8.74 -9.87 7.46
N LYS A 135 8.08 -9.06 6.62
CA LYS A 135 7.88 -9.37 5.20
C LYS A 135 7.97 -8.12 4.34
N SER A 136 8.13 -8.33 3.03
CA SER A 136 8.18 -7.24 2.07
C SER A 136 6.83 -7.01 1.41
N TYR A 137 6.56 -5.76 1.08
CA TYR A 137 5.35 -5.35 0.36
C TYR A 137 5.71 -4.51 -0.86
N HIS A 138 4.91 -4.66 -1.90
CA HIS A 138 4.72 -3.63 -2.90
C HIS A 138 3.93 -2.48 -2.27
N ASP A 139 4.47 -1.27 -2.37
CA ASP A 139 3.93 -0.04 -1.82
C ASP A 139 3.10 0.70 -2.87
N GLY A 140 1.82 0.89 -2.57
CA GLY A 140 0.85 1.44 -3.49
C GLY A 140 0.74 2.96 -3.46
N PRO A 141 0.04 3.56 -4.42
CA PRO A 141 -0.33 4.96 -4.33
C PRO A 141 -1.24 5.17 -3.11
N ASN A 142 -1.07 6.31 -2.45
CA ASN A 142 -1.84 6.68 -1.27
C ASN A 142 -2.79 7.84 -1.54
N PHE A 143 -3.80 7.94 -0.67
CA PHE A 143 -4.59 9.13 -0.47
C PHE A 143 -4.09 9.82 0.80
N ASP A 144 -3.72 11.08 0.70
CA ASP A 144 -3.31 11.90 1.83
C ASP A 144 -3.85 13.33 1.67
N ALA A 145 -4.96 13.61 2.32
CA ALA A 145 -5.61 14.93 2.25
C ALA A 145 -6.48 15.23 3.47
N GLU A 146 -6.78 16.52 3.67
CA GLU A 146 -7.80 16.95 4.62
C GLU A 146 -9.20 16.72 4.07
N ILE A 147 -10.05 16.12 4.91
CA ILE A 147 -11.49 15.98 4.70
C ILE A 147 -12.22 16.66 5.87
N SER A 148 -13.32 17.34 5.59
CA SER A 148 -13.96 18.20 6.60
C SER A 148 -15.48 18.12 6.62
N THR A 149 -16.12 17.55 5.60
CA THR A 149 -17.57 17.38 5.57
C THR A 149 -18.01 16.38 6.64
N PRO A 150 -18.84 16.78 7.62
CA PRO A 150 -19.29 15.87 8.65
C PRO A 150 -20.20 14.77 8.07
N GLY A 151 -20.09 13.58 8.64
CA GLY A 151 -20.92 12.42 8.29
C GLY A 151 -20.10 11.14 8.20
N ARG A 152 -20.76 10.09 7.70
CA ARG A 152 -20.14 8.79 7.48
C ARG A 152 -19.32 8.80 6.20
N TRP A 153 -18.11 8.25 6.26
CA TRP A 153 -17.20 8.07 5.14
C TRP A 153 -16.84 6.60 4.98
N TYR A 154 -16.34 6.25 3.80
CA TYR A 154 -15.92 4.90 3.49
C TYR A 154 -14.60 4.89 2.73
N LEU A 155 -13.80 3.86 2.96
CA LEU A 155 -12.78 3.40 2.02
C LEU A 155 -13.30 2.13 1.36
N VAL A 156 -13.18 2.05 0.04
CA VAL A 156 -13.66 0.92 -0.76
C VAL A 156 -12.49 0.38 -1.56
N TYR A 157 -12.10 -0.88 -1.35
CA TYR A 157 -10.98 -1.53 -2.03
C TYR A 157 -11.51 -2.61 -2.98
N TRP A 158 -10.93 -2.73 -4.16
CA TRP A 158 -11.30 -3.76 -5.14
C TRP A 158 -10.14 -4.07 -6.10
N ASP A 159 -10.25 -5.17 -6.83
CA ASP A 159 -9.30 -5.54 -7.87
C ASP A 159 -9.81 -5.17 -9.26
N PRO A 160 -9.28 -4.11 -9.91
CA PRO A 160 -9.69 -3.76 -11.27
C PRO A 160 -9.31 -4.80 -12.32
N ALA A 161 -8.27 -5.61 -12.09
CA ALA A 161 -7.83 -6.67 -13.02
C ALA A 161 -8.63 -7.97 -12.83
N GLY A 162 -9.26 -8.12 -11.68
CA GLY A 162 -10.21 -9.17 -11.37
C GLY A 162 -9.61 -10.53 -10.97
N VAL A 163 -8.35 -10.55 -10.53
CA VAL A 163 -7.58 -11.73 -10.14
C VAL A 163 -7.85 -12.12 -8.68
N GLY A 164 -7.96 -11.13 -7.79
CA GLY A 164 -8.00 -11.32 -6.33
C GLY A 164 -6.61 -11.49 -5.71
N GLY A 165 -6.52 -11.35 -4.39
CA GLY A 165 -5.28 -11.49 -3.64
C GLY A 165 -5.32 -10.88 -2.24
N ASP A 166 -4.32 -11.22 -1.43
CA ASP A 166 -4.12 -10.62 -0.10
C ASP A 166 -3.53 -9.21 -0.24
N TYR A 167 -4.01 -8.30 0.59
CA TYR A 167 -3.49 -6.94 0.68
C TYR A 167 -3.56 -6.42 2.11
N VAL A 168 -2.95 -5.26 2.36
CA VAL A 168 -3.08 -4.53 3.60
C VAL A 168 -3.65 -3.15 3.29
N ALA A 169 -4.81 -2.82 3.87
CA ALA A 169 -5.26 -1.44 3.96
C ALA A 169 -4.55 -0.78 5.14
N SER A 170 -3.61 0.12 4.85
CA SER A 170 -2.96 0.94 5.85
C SER A 170 -3.68 2.28 5.93
N VAL A 171 -4.10 2.68 7.13
CA VAL A 171 -4.99 3.82 7.36
C VAL A 171 -4.54 4.61 8.58
N GLY A 172 -4.52 5.94 8.47
CA GLY A 172 -4.16 6.84 9.56
C GLY A 172 -2.64 6.88 9.83
N TYR A 173 -2.22 7.87 10.62
CA TYR A 173 -0.80 8.16 10.90
C TYR A 173 -0.50 8.33 12.40
N THR A 174 -1.54 8.37 13.24
CA THR A 174 -1.39 8.65 14.67
C THR A 174 -1.12 7.35 15.41
N GLU A 175 0.10 7.22 15.93
CA GLU A 175 0.47 6.12 16.83
C GLU A 175 -0.05 6.40 18.25
N SER A 176 -1.31 6.04 18.48
CA SER A 176 -1.94 6.10 19.80
C SER A 176 -2.54 4.74 20.10
N PHE A 177 -2.01 4.02 21.10
CA PHE A 177 -2.38 2.63 21.36
C PHE A 177 -2.98 2.48 22.77
N GLY A 178 -4.23 2.01 22.81
CA GLY A 178 -4.86 1.60 24.05
C GLY A 178 -4.39 0.20 24.49
N PRO A 179 -4.73 -0.22 25.73
CA PRO A 179 -4.42 -1.58 26.21
C PRO A 179 -4.98 -2.69 25.30
N ILE A 180 -6.14 -2.46 24.69
CA ILE A 180 -6.77 -3.40 23.75
C ILE A 180 -5.96 -3.49 22.45
N ASP A 181 -5.42 -2.38 21.95
CA ASP A 181 -4.60 -2.37 20.74
C ASP A 181 -3.29 -3.13 20.96
N ILE A 182 -2.66 -2.94 22.13
CA ILE A 182 -1.46 -3.68 22.54
C ILE A 182 -1.77 -5.18 22.62
N LEU A 183 -2.87 -5.57 23.27
CA LEU A 183 -3.27 -6.98 23.34
C LEU A 183 -3.52 -7.56 21.95
N ARG A 184 -4.18 -6.79 21.08
CA ARG A 184 -4.42 -7.18 19.69
C ARG A 184 -3.11 -7.44 18.95
N ALA A 185 -2.14 -6.52 19.06
CA ALA A 185 -0.81 -6.69 18.49
C ALA A 185 -0.12 -7.97 19.00
N VAL A 186 -0.11 -8.19 20.32
CA VAL A 186 0.50 -9.40 20.92
C VAL A 186 -0.11 -10.69 20.37
N VAL A 187 -1.41 -10.72 20.10
CA VAL A 187 -2.11 -11.90 19.59
C VAL A 187 -1.92 -12.07 18.08
N ILE A 188 -1.98 -10.98 17.30
CA ILE A 188 -2.02 -11.03 15.83
C ILE A 188 -0.62 -11.09 15.22
N THR A 189 0.39 -10.44 15.80
CA THR A 189 1.74 -10.42 15.24
C THR A 189 2.34 -11.81 14.99
N PRO A 190 2.22 -12.81 15.90
CA PRO A 190 2.70 -14.16 15.62
C PRO A 190 2.02 -14.81 14.41
N ILE A 191 0.73 -14.53 14.19
CA ILE A 191 -0.04 -15.04 13.04
C ILE A 191 0.55 -14.45 11.75
N ILE A 192 0.73 -13.12 11.71
CA ILE A 192 1.30 -12.43 10.55
C ILE A 192 2.70 -12.94 10.22
N ARG A 193 3.56 -13.10 11.24
CA ARG A 193 4.94 -13.58 11.05
C ARG A 193 5.03 -15.03 10.58
N GLN A 194 3.93 -15.78 10.69
CA GLN A 194 3.82 -17.16 10.22
C GLN A 194 2.99 -17.26 8.93
N ASN A 195 2.70 -16.12 8.27
CA ASN A 195 1.88 -16.02 7.06
C ASN A 195 0.45 -16.54 7.24
N GLY A 196 -0.07 -16.55 8.48
CA GLY A 196 -1.41 -17.06 8.78
C GLY A 196 -2.55 -16.15 8.30
N GLU A 197 -2.24 -14.94 7.86
CA GLU A 197 -3.17 -14.01 7.21
C GLU A 197 -3.27 -14.22 5.70
N LEU A 198 -2.33 -14.95 5.09
CA LEU A 198 -2.30 -15.15 3.65
C LEU A 198 -3.23 -16.29 3.22
N HIS A 199 -3.95 -16.06 2.12
CA HIS A 199 -4.85 -17.04 1.49
C HIS A 199 -4.17 -17.80 0.35
N THR A 200 -2.86 -17.62 0.19
CA THR A 200 -2.01 -18.38 -0.73
C THR A 200 -0.75 -18.90 -0.05
N THR A 201 -0.05 -19.82 -0.71
CA THR A 201 1.29 -20.21 -0.30
C THR A 201 2.28 -19.19 -0.80
N CYS A 202 2.86 -18.41 0.11
CA CYS A 202 3.89 -17.44 -0.24
C CYS A 202 5.28 -17.94 0.20
N PRO A 203 6.12 -18.48 -0.72
CA PRO A 203 7.42 -18.98 -0.34
C PRO A 203 8.34 -17.86 0.15
N GLU A 204 8.96 -18.07 1.31
CA GLU A 204 9.84 -17.11 1.98
C GLU A 204 11.03 -16.66 1.10
N THR A 205 11.45 -17.51 0.16
CA THR A 205 12.49 -17.24 -0.85
C THR A 205 12.08 -16.26 -1.95
N ALA A 206 10.79 -15.88 -2.05
CA ALA A 206 10.35 -14.91 -3.04
C ALA A 206 10.91 -13.50 -2.80
N CYS A 207 11.23 -13.17 -1.55
CA CYS A 207 11.58 -11.79 -1.21
C CYS A 207 13.06 -11.46 -1.40
N CYS A 208 14.00 -12.42 -1.37
CA CYS A 208 15.42 -12.13 -1.56
C CYS A 208 16.21 -13.42 -1.82
N GLY A 209 17.01 -13.46 -2.89
CA GLY A 209 18.00 -14.53 -3.13
C GLY A 209 19.10 -14.54 -2.08
N GLY A 210 18.83 -15.12 -0.91
CA GLY A 210 19.81 -15.44 0.11
C GLY A 210 20.15 -16.93 0.03
N SER A 211 21.10 -17.29 -0.83
CA SER A 211 21.68 -18.63 -0.80
C SER A 211 22.39 -18.85 0.54
N MET A 212 21.78 -19.64 1.42
CA MET A 212 22.47 -20.34 2.50
C MET A 212 22.80 -21.76 2.03
N SER A 213 23.62 -21.89 0.98
CA SER A 213 24.29 -23.15 0.68
C SER A 213 25.72 -23.10 1.24
N GLY A 214 25.90 -23.67 2.43
CA GLY A 214 27.22 -24.06 2.93
C GLY A 214 27.83 -25.08 1.98
N GLY A 215 28.93 -24.70 1.32
CA GLY A 215 29.67 -25.55 0.41
C GLY A 215 31.10 -25.05 0.29
N THR A 216 31.97 -25.56 1.13
CA THR A 216 33.42 -25.46 0.97
C THR A 216 33.83 -26.12 -0.36
N HIS A 217 34.34 -25.33 -1.30
CA HIS A 217 35.18 -25.84 -2.37
C HIS A 217 36.18 -24.79 -2.83
N THR A 218 37.44 -25.03 -2.51
CA THR A 218 38.62 -24.54 -3.21
C THR A 218 38.62 -25.09 -4.64
N ASP A 219 38.85 -24.27 -5.66
CA ASP A 219 40.00 -24.43 -6.58
C ASP A 219 40.16 -23.26 -7.58
N THR A 220 41.29 -23.34 -8.28
CA THR A 220 42.15 -22.34 -8.91
C THR A 220 41.79 -21.98 -10.37
N ALA A 221 42.08 -20.71 -10.73
CA ALA A 221 42.47 -20.10 -12.03
C ALA A 221 41.75 -20.43 -13.37
N GLU A 222 41.38 -19.38 -14.13
CA GLU A 222 42.12 -18.87 -15.31
C GLU A 222 41.46 -17.60 -15.94
N PRO A 223 42.22 -16.79 -16.73
CA PRO A 223 41.85 -15.41 -17.09
C PRO A 223 41.02 -15.28 -18.39
N ARG A 224 40.15 -14.26 -18.41
CA ARG A 224 39.34 -13.87 -19.58
C ARG A 224 40.10 -12.94 -20.53
N THR A 225 40.11 -13.29 -21.81
CA THR A 225 40.42 -12.39 -22.95
C THR A 225 39.19 -11.51 -23.27
N PRO A 226 39.33 -10.20 -23.54
CA PRO A 226 38.24 -9.41 -24.10
C PRO A 226 38.39 -9.28 -25.62
N ALA A 227 37.31 -9.58 -26.34
CA ALA A 227 37.15 -9.34 -27.76
C ALA A 227 36.66 -7.90 -28.02
N GLN A 228 37.46 -7.18 -28.83
CA GLN A 228 37.11 -6.28 -29.93
C GLN A 228 35.96 -5.26 -29.73
N GLY A 229 36.37 -4.00 -29.62
CA GLY A 229 35.52 -2.82 -29.81
C GLY A 229 35.20 -2.59 -31.28
N ALA A 230 33.94 -2.23 -31.52
CA ALA A 230 33.41 -1.86 -32.83
C ALA A 230 33.72 -0.39 -33.15
N ASP A 231 34.10 -0.19 -34.40
CA ASP A 231 34.42 1.06 -35.05
C ASP A 231 33.14 1.82 -35.46
N GLU A 232 33.21 3.12 -35.18
CA GLU A 232 32.57 4.30 -35.74
C GLU A 232 31.74 4.13 -37.03
N ARG A 233 30.52 4.69 -37.03
CA ARG A 233 30.02 5.49 -38.17
C ARG A 233 28.92 6.46 -37.76
N ALA A 234 29.17 7.70 -38.15
CA ALA A 234 28.44 8.91 -37.82
C ALA A 234 27.21 9.19 -38.71
N ASN A 235 26.45 10.21 -38.26
CA ASN A 235 25.85 11.31 -39.05
C ASN A 235 24.30 11.29 -39.22
N PRO A 236 23.62 12.41 -39.57
CA PRO A 236 23.12 13.46 -38.64
C PRO A 236 21.67 13.94 -39.00
N GLN A 237 21.24 15.05 -38.37
CA GLN A 237 20.12 15.97 -38.72
C GLN A 237 18.69 15.52 -38.35
N ARG A 238 18.01 16.18 -37.39
CA ARG A 238 17.45 17.56 -37.39
C ARG A 238 16.35 17.75 -38.44
N ARG A 239 15.09 17.60 -38.03
CA ARG A 239 13.87 18.16 -38.63
C ARG A 239 12.93 18.52 -37.47
N GLU A 240 12.92 19.77 -37.02
CA GLU A 240 11.90 20.80 -37.33
C GLU A 240 10.46 20.30 -37.18
N ALA A 241 9.81 20.80 -36.13
CA ALA A 241 8.39 20.63 -35.84
C ALA A 241 7.56 21.70 -36.58
N PRO A 242 6.35 21.38 -37.09
CA PRO A 242 5.48 22.37 -37.71
C PRO A 242 4.64 23.14 -36.68
N SER A 243 4.51 24.45 -36.95
CA SER A 243 3.70 25.44 -36.22
C SER A 243 2.18 25.20 -36.41
N PRO A 244 1.33 25.46 -35.39
CA PRO A 244 -0.12 25.32 -35.53
C PRO A 244 -0.80 26.56 -36.17
N ALA A 245 -1.76 26.28 -37.06
CA ALA A 245 -2.58 27.24 -37.81
C ALA A 245 -3.63 27.98 -36.94
N PRO A 246 -4.13 29.17 -37.37
CA PRO A 246 -4.98 30.05 -36.56
C PRO A 246 -6.46 29.64 -36.49
N ARG A 247 -7.11 29.98 -35.37
CA ARG A 247 -8.55 29.77 -35.10
C ARG A 247 -9.46 30.67 -35.96
N PRO A 248 -10.62 30.18 -36.45
CA PRO A 248 -11.64 31.03 -37.03
C PRO A 248 -12.54 31.69 -35.97
N SER A 249 -12.82 32.97 -36.21
CA SER A 249 -13.75 33.86 -35.51
C SER A 249 -15.21 33.47 -35.81
N THR A 250 -16.00 33.17 -34.77
CA THR A 250 -17.45 33.03 -34.87
C THR A 250 -18.14 34.29 -34.34
N ARG A 251 -18.78 34.98 -35.28
CA ARG A 251 -19.58 36.18 -35.13
C ARG A 251 -20.98 35.81 -34.60
N SER A 252 -21.44 36.55 -33.59
CA SER A 252 -22.77 36.42 -32.97
C SER A 252 -23.87 37.04 -33.86
N PRO A 253 -25.04 36.40 -34.05
CA PRO A 253 -26.19 37.05 -34.67
C PRO A 253 -27.12 37.70 -33.62
N ARG A 254 -27.53 38.93 -33.94
CA ARG A 254 -28.62 39.67 -33.27
C ARG A 254 -29.96 39.06 -33.62
N SER A 255 -30.84 38.99 -32.62
CA SER A 255 -32.27 38.73 -32.76
C SER A 255 -32.99 39.90 -33.47
N PRO A 256 -34.08 39.63 -34.20
CA PRO A 256 -35.21 40.54 -34.29
C PRO A 256 -36.09 40.48 -33.03
#